data_AF-A0A7W8E6Q6-F1
#
_entry.id   AF-A0A7W8E6Q6-F1
#
_cell.length_a   1.000
_cell.length_b   1.000
_cell.length_c   1.000
_cell.angle_alpha   90.00
_cell.angle_beta   90.00
_cell.angle_gamma   90.00
#
_symmetry.space_group_name_H-M   'P 1'
#
loop_
_entity.id
_entity.type
_entity.pdbx_description
1 polymer ?
#
loop_
_entity_poly.entity_id
_entity_poly.type
_entity_poly.pdbx_seq_one_letter_code
_entity_poly.pdbx_strand_id
1 'polypeptide(L)' 'MERPEGWYVTFLEPDLKTPLPKKFIFQDSAKILELAARGGADKTLADKQALQYAIQTGRGSVWLHLTSAQLVKLNPLHR' A
#
# COMPACT_ATOMS: atom_id res chain seq x y z
N MET A 1 23.51 8.58 -7.22
CA MET A 1 22.15 8.17 -7.64
C MET A 1 21.19 8.69 -6.59
N GLU A 2 20.62 9.85 -6.84
CA GLU A 2 19.68 10.54 -5.97
C GLU A 2 18.31 9.88 -6.17
N ARG A 3 17.86 9.11 -5.18
CA ARG A 3 16.49 8.59 -5.17
C ARG A 3 15.57 9.78 -4.90
N PRO A 4 14.53 10.02 -5.70
CA PRO A 4 13.59 11.08 -5.40
C PRO A 4 13.04 10.87 -3.98
N GLU A 5 13.04 11.94 -3.18
CA GLU A 5 12.49 11.90 -1.83
C GLU A 5 11.00 11.58 -1.89
N GLY A 6 10.55 10.65 -1.05
CA GLY A 6 9.16 10.23 -1.02
C GLY A 6 8.95 8.79 -0.56
N TRP A 7 7.69 8.39 -0.61
CA TRP A 7 7.16 7.13 -0.12
C TRP A 7 6.99 6.13 -1.25
N TYR A 8 7.75 5.05 -1.17
CA TYR A 8 7.74 3.97 -2.15
C TYR A 8 6.75 2.90 -1.71
N VAL A 9 5.59 2.87 -2.35
CA VAL A 9 4.52 1.91 -2.06
C VAL A 9 4.58 0.79 -3.10
N THR A 10 4.82 -0.43 -2.63
CA THR A 10 4.76 -1.65 -3.42
C THR A 10 3.64 -2.53 -2.88
N PHE A 11 2.89 -3.16 -3.77
CA PHE A 11 1.89 -4.16 -3.39
C PHE A 11 2.48 -5.54 -3.51
N LEU A 12 2.11 -6.41 -2.59
CA LEU A 12 2.52 -7.80 -2.58
C LEU A 12 1.27 -8.66 -2.73
N GLU A 13 1.42 -9.83 -3.35
CA GLU A 13 0.40 -10.86 -3.32
C GLU A 13 0.20 -11.40 -1.89
N PRO A 14 -0.87 -12.20 -1.63
CA PRO A 14 -1.11 -12.79 -0.31
C PRO A 14 0.03 -13.63 0.24
N ASP A 15 0.94 -14.11 -0.61
CA ASP A 15 2.17 -14.80 -0.21
C ASP A 15 3.22 -13.87 0.42
N LEU A 16 3.03 -12.54 0.37
CA LEU A 16 3.96 -11.50 0.86
C LEU A 16 5.36 -11.52 0.22
N LYS A 17 5.60 -12.36 -0.79
CA LYS A 17 6.89 -12.40 -1.51
C LYS A 17 6.78 -11.89 -2.92
N THR A 18 5.69 -12.19 -3.64
CA THR A 18 5.53 -11.76 -5.03
C THR A 18 5.13 -10.28 -5.08
N PRO A 19 6.00 -9.38 -5.57
CA PRO A 19 5.62 -8.00 -5.76
C PRO A 19 4.75 -7.85 -7.00
N LEU A 20 3.65 -7.11 -6.87
CA LEU A 20 2.87 -6.70 -8.02
C LEU A 20 3.68 -5.71 -8.88
N PRO A 21 3.49 -5.72 -10.21
CA PRO A 21 4.24 -4.87 -11.12
C PRO A 21 3.97 -3.37 -10.87
N LYS A 22 2.81 -3.04 -10.29
CA LYS A 22 2.40 -1.66 -10.03
C LYS A 22 3.06 -1.14 -8.76
N LYS A 23 3.83 -0.07 -8.90
CA LYS A 23 4.47 0.66 -7.79
C LYS A 23 3.98 2.10 -7.80
N PHE A 24 3.78 2.69 -6.63
CA PHE A 24 3.49 4.11 -6.51
C PHE A 24 4.57 4.82 -5.70
N ILE A 25 4.84 6.06 -6.08
CA ILE A 25 5.70 6.96 -5.31
C ILE A 25 4.82 8.14 -4.90
N PHE A 26 4.70 8.37 -3.60
CA PHE A 26 3.95 9.50 -3.06
C PHE A 26 4.91 10.47 -2.39
N GLN A 27 4.78 11.76 -2.67
CA GLN A 27 5.54 12.79 -1.94
C GLN A 27 4.91 13.11 -0.57
N ASP A 28 3.61 12.86 -0.47
CA ASP A 28 2.80 13.19 0.70
C ASP A 28 2.28 11.92 1.39
N SER A 29 2.40 11.86 2.72
CA SER A 29 1.97 10.70 3.51
C SER A 29 0.45 10.59 3.62
N ALA A 30 -0.31 11.68 3.48
CA ALA A 30 -1.77 11.64 3.49
C ALA A 30 -2.32 10.88 2.28
N LYS A 31 -1.61 10.89 1.14
CA LYS A 31 -1.95 10.03 -0.02
C LYS A 31 -1.85 8.54 0.29
N ILE A 32 -0.94 8.12 1.16
CA ILE A 32 -0.82 6.73 1.60
C ILE A 32 -2.00 6.35 2.47
N LEU A 33 -2.40 7.24 3.38
CA LEU A 33 -3.58 7.05 4.23
C LEU A 33 -4.85 6.92 3.38
N GLU A 34 -5.03 7.78 2.38
CA GLU A 34 -6.15 7.71 1.44
C GLU A 34 -6.14 6.40 0.64
N LEU A 35 -4.97 5.96 0.18
CA LEU A 35 -4.82 4.71 -0.56
C LEU A 35 -5.15 3.50 0.32
N ALA A 36 -4.65 3.48 1.55
CA ALA A 36 -4.96 2.43 2.51
C ALA A 36 -6.45 2.40 2.83
N ALA A 37 -7.08 3.56 3.08
CA ALA A 37 -8.50 3.64 3.35
C ALA A 37 -9.35 3.12 2.17
N ARG A 38 -9.02 3.53 0.93
CA ARG A 38 -9.68 3.02 -0.29
C ARG A 38 -9.42 1.54 -0.54
N GLY A 39 -8.27 1.05 -0.09
CA GLY A 39 -7.90 -0.37 -0.15
C GLY A 39 -8.45 -1.19 1.01
N GLY A 40 -9.24 -0.60 1.91
CA GLY A 40 -9.81 -1.29 3.06
C GLY A 40 -8.78 -1.72 4.10
N ALA A 41 -7.60 -1.08 4.15
CA ALA A 41 -6.56 -1.30 5.15
C ALA A 41 -6.83 -0.59 6.48
N ASP A 42 -7.96 0.08 6.65
CA ASP A 42 -8.30 0.86 7.85
C ASP A 42 -9.50 0.28 8.62
N LYS A 43 -9.83 -1.01 8.38
CA LYS A 43 -11.02 -1.67 8.91
C LYS A 43 -11.09 -1.70 10.44
N THR A 44 -9.94 -1.73 11.11
CA THR A 44 -9.88 -1.64 12.58
C THR A 44 -9.08 -0.42 13.02
N LEU A 45 -9.33 0.01 14.26
CA LEU A 45 -8.53 1.06 14.90
C LEU A 45 -7.05 0.63 15.03
N ALA A 46 -6.78 -0.66 15.19
CA ALA A 46 -5.44 -1.21 15.23
C ALA A 46 -4.73 -1.07 13.87
N ASP A 47 -5.41 -1.35 12.76
CA ASP A 47 -4.82 -1.17 11.42
C ASP A 47 -4.51 0.30 11.12
N LYS A 48 -5.42 1.21 11.52
CA LYS A 48 -5.19 2.67 11.43
C LYS A 48 -3.95 3.11 12.20
N GLN A 49 -3.80 2.62 13.44
CA GLN A 49 -2.64 2.94 14.27
C GLN A 49 -1.35 2.33 13.70
N ALA A 50 -1.40 1.08 13.23
CA ALA A 50 -0.25 0.42 12.61
C ALA A 50 0.22 1.17 11.36
N LEU A 51 -0.71 1.65 10.53
CA LEU A 51 -0.40 2.47 9.35
C LEU A 51 0.17 3.84 9.72
N GLN A 52 -0.44 4.53 10.68
CA GLN A 52 0.07 5.81 11.21
C GLN A 52 1.48 5.64 11.77
N TYR A 53 1.72 4.56 12.52
CA TYR A 53 3.02 4.23 13.06
C TYR A 53 4.03 3.95 11.94
N ALA A 54 3.68 3.17 10.92
CA ALA A 54 4.52 2.91 9.75
C ALA A 54 4.91 4.19 8.99
N ILE A 55 4.02 5.17 8.93
CA ILE A 55 4.31 6.49 8.35
C ILE A 55 5.21 7.32 9.28
N GLN A 56 5.02 7.27 10.59
CA GLN A 56 5.92 7.97 11.52
C GLN A 56 7.33 7.39 11.54
N THR A 57 7.47 6.07 11.42
CA THR A 57 8.77 5.39 11.38
C THR A 57 9.47 5.43 10.02
N GLY A 58 8.81 5.95 8.98
CA GLY A 58 9.37 5.98 7.63
C GLY A 58 9.26 4.66 6.86
N ARG A 59 8.71 3.60 7.46
CA ARG A 59 8.60 2.27 6.83
C ARG A 59 7.54 1.40 7.51
N GLY A 60 6.79 0.65 6.70
CA GLY A 60 5.97 -0.46 7.18
C GLY A 60 5.14 -1.11 6.08
N SER A 61 4.17 -1.91 6.49
CA SER A 61 3.28 -2.67 5.61
C SER A 61 1.90 -2.77 6.25
N VAL A 62 0.86 -2.76 5.43
CA VAL A 62 -0.53 -2.94 5.87
C VAL A 62 -1.25 -3.88 4.92
N TRP A 63 -2.18 -4.68 5.45
CA TRP A 63 -3.02 -5.56 4.66
C TRP A 63 -4.16 -4.78 4.01
N LEU A 64 -4.31 -4.94 2.69
CA LEU A 64 -5.41 -4.36 1.94
C LEU A 64 -6.51 -5.41 1.74
N HIS A 65 -7.76 -4.98 1.90
CA HIS A 65 -8.95 -5.77 1.61
C HIS A 65 -9.55 -5.31 0.28
N LEU A 66 -8.91 -5.71 -0.81
CA LEU A 66 -9.32 -5.35 -2.17
C LEU A 66 -10.45 -6.25 -2.67
N THR A 67 -11.37 -5.68 -3.45
CA THR A 67 -12.29 -6.46 -4.29
C THR A 67 -11.54 -7.08 -5.47
N SER A 68 -12.08 -8.15 -6.06
CA SER A 68 -11.47 -8.81 -7.23
C SER A 68 -11.24 -7.82 -8.39
N ALA A 69 -12.15 -6.87 -8.61
CA ALA A 69 -12.00 -5.84 -9.63
C ALA A 69 -10.84 -4.86 -9.33
N GLN A 70 -10.60 -4.53 -8.05
CA GLN A 70 -9.46 -3.70 -7.65
C GLN A 70 -8.15 -4.47 -7.76
N LEU A 71 -8.14 -5.76 -7.39
CA LEU A 71 -6.97 -6.61 -7.51
C LEU A 71 -6.51 -6.74 -8.97
N VAL A 72 -7.43 -6.96 -9.91
CA VAL A 72 -7.12 -7.00 -11.37
C VAL A 72 -6.52 -5.67 -11.86
N LYS A 73 -6.96 -4.52 -11.33
CA LYS A 73 -6.38 -3.20 -11.68
C LYS A 73 -4.96 -3.00 -11.16
N LEU A 74 -4.57 -3.72 -10.10
CA LEU A 74 -3.20 -3.72 -9.56
C LEU A 74 -2.33 -4.81 -10.20
N ASN A 75 -2.94 -5.91 -10.62
CA ASN A 75 -2.29 -7.03 -11.28
C ASN A 75 -3.01 -7.41 -12.59
N PRO A 76 -2.69 -6.77 -13.72
CA PRO A 76 -3.30 -7.09 -15.01
C PRO A 76 -2.89 -8.48 -15.54
N LEU A 77 -1.96 -9.18 -14.87
CA LEU A 77 -1.46 -10.50 -15.28
C LEU A 77 -2.37 -11.67 -14.85
N HIS A 78 -3.37 -11.42 -14.01
CA HIS A 78 -4.43 -12.40 -13.68
C HIS A 78 -5.57 -12.31 -14.70
N ARG A 79 -5.29 -12.59 -15.98
CA ARG A 79 -6.29 -12.75 -17.04
C ARG A 79 -6.28 -14.16 -17.59
#